data_AF-A0A0M8NW20-F1
#
_entry.id   AF-A0A0M8NW20-F1
#
_cell.length_a   1.000
_cell.length_b   1.000
_cell.length_c   1.000
_cell.angle_alpha   90.00
_cell.angle_beta   90.00
_cell.angle_gamma   90.00
#
_symmetry.space_group_name_H-M   'P 1'
#
loop_
_entity.id
_entity.type
_entity.pdbx_description
1 polymer ?
#
loop_
_entity_poly.entity_id
_entity_poly.type
_entity_poly.pdbx_seq_one_letter_code
_entity_poly.pdbx_strand_id
1 'polypeptide(L)'
;MSLFAHWEELVPGVPCPISFTNEDVELHSKEEENINGVGKLLTLFLDKSVLPVDGMVEPKDYEIAQKNSRKFKDIFIGLAKDDEEKELFTKIWPYQEPADTEDLWGGGSKAEK
;
A
#
# COMPACT_ATOMS: atom_id res chain seq x y z
N MET A 1 -4.63 5.68 -22.16
CA MET A 1 -5.44 6.74 -22.82
C MET A 1 -6.54 7.15 -21.85
N SER A 2 -6.65 8.44 -21.53
CA SER A 2 -7.65 8.96 -20.59
C SER A 2 -8.92 9.36 -21.35
N LEU A 3 -10.09 8.87 -20.89
CA LEU A 3 -11.42 9.24 -21.39
C LEU A 3 -11.64 10.76 -21.34
N PHE A 4 -11.17 11.39 -20.26
CA PHE A 4 -11.25 12.84 -20.06
C PHE A 4 -10.54 13.61 -21.20
N ALA A 5 -9.37 13.14 -21.63
CA ALA A 5 -8.57 13.81 -22.65
C ALA A 5 -9.24 13.85 -24.05
N HIS A 6 -10.24 12.99 -24.28
CA HIS A 6 -10.94 12.89 -25.56
C HIS A 6 -12.41 13.28 -25.43
N TRP A 7 -12.83 13.87 -24.31
CA TRP A 7 -14.24 14.12 -24.04
C TRP A 7 -14.90 15.03 -25.08
N GLU A 8 -14.23 16.10 -25.51
CA GLU A 8 -14.76 17.01 -26.54
C GLU A 8 -14.94 16.32 -27.90
N GLU A 9 -14.09 15.33 -28.22
CA GLU A 9 -14.22 14.56 -29.46
C GLU A 9 -15.36 13.54 -29.37
N LEU A 10 -15.59 12.96 -28.19
CA LEU A 10 -16.60 11.93 -27.95
C LEU A 10 -18.00 12.51 -27.75
N VAL A 11 -18.12 13.63 -27.04
CA VAL A 11 -19.39 14.29 -26.72
C VAL A 11 -19.27 15.81 -26.90
N PRO A 12 -19.28 16.30 -28.15
CA PRO A 12 -19.08 17.71 -28.44
C PRO A 12 -20.14 18.61 -27.78
N GLY A 13 -19.71 19.73 -27.23
CA GLY A 13 -20.60 20.74 -26.64
C GLY A 13 -21.24 20.35 -25.30
N VAL A 14 -20.88 19.19 -24.73
CA VAL A 14 -21.28 18.80 -23.37
C VAL A 14 -20.04 18.86 -22.48
N PRO A 15 -20.03 19.61 -21.37
CA PRO A 15 -18.88 19.64 -20.46
C PRO A 15 -18.64 18.26 -19.84
N CYS A 16 -17.36 17.89 -19.67
CA CYS A 16 -17.01 16.63 -19.04
C CYS A 16 -17.51 16.62 -17.58
N PRO A 17 -18.27 15.60 -17.16
CA PRO A 17 -18.80 15.52 -15.80
C PRO A 17 -17.71 15.18 -14.77
N ILE A 18 -16.51 14.80 -15.23
CA ILE A 18 -15.36 14.46 -14.40
C ILE A 18 -14.33 15.56 -14.61
N SER A 19 -13.86 16.15 -13.52
CA SER A 19 -12.76 17.12 -13.52
C SER A 19 -11.82 16.80 -12.37
N PHE A 20 -10.52 16.89 -12.62
CA PHE A 20 -9.50 16.74 -11.59
C PHE A 20 -8.92 18.12 -11.29
N THR A 21 -8.81 18.43 -10.01
CA THR A 21 -8.04 19.57 -9.53
C THR A 21 -6.54 19.27 -9.64
N ASN A 22 -5.69 20.30 -9.54
CA ASN A 22 -4.25 20.09 -9.47
C ASN A 22 -3.86 19.24 -8.25
N GLU A 23 -4.58 19.40 -7.14
CA GLU A 23 -4.40 18.61 -5.92
C GLU A 23 -4.69 17.12 -6.18
N ASP A 24 -5.75 16.78 -6.92
CA ASP A 24 -6.06 15.39 -7.29
C ASP A 24 -4.92 14.75 -8.10
N VAL A 25 -4.30 15.53 -9.00
CA VAL A 25 -3.17 15.07 -9.83
C VAL A 25 -1.92 14.86 -8.99
N GLU A 26 -1.62 15.77 -8.06
CA GLU A 26 -0.49 15.64 -7.14
C GLU A 26 -0.66 14.44 -6.20
N LEU A 27 -1.86 14.26 -5.62
CA LEU A 27 -2.18 13.10 -4.79
C LEU A 27 -2.07 11.79 -5.56
N HIS A 28 -2.55 11.75 -6.81
CA HIS A 28 -2.40 10.58 -7.66
C HIS A 28 -0.94 10.25 -7.95
N SER A 29 -0.11 11.26 -8.22
CA SER A 29 1.32 11.07 -8.50
C SER A 29 2.04 10.51 -7.27
N LYS A 30 1.72 11.03 -6.07
CA LYS A 30 2.24 10.50 -4.81
C LYS A 30 1.80 9.06 -4.55
N GLU A 31 0.56 8.73 -4.87
CA GLU A 31 0.06 7.36 -4.73
C GLU A 31 0.71 6.40 -5.74
N GLU A 32 0.95 6.84 -6.98
CA GLU A 32 1.67 6.06 -7.99
C GLU A 32 3.10 5.74 -7.54
N GLU A 33 3.79 6.70 -6.91
CA GLU A 33 5.11 6.48 -6.31
C GLU A 33 5.06 5.41 -5.21
N ASN A 34 4.07 5.47 -4.32
CA ASN A 34 3.87 4.46 -3.26
C ASN A 34 3.64 3.07 -3.85
N ILE A 35 2.71 2.96 -4.81
CA ILE A 35 2.36 1.68 -5.47
C ILE A 35 3.58 1.11 -6.19
N ASN A 36 4.34 1.94 -6.91
CA ASN A 36 5.54 1.50 -7.61
C ASN A 36 6.64 1.05 -6.63
N GLY A 37 6.81 1.77 -5.52
CA GLY A 37 7.75 1.40 -4.45
C GLY A 37 7.44 0.03 -3.85
N VAL A 38 6.20 -0.17 -3.41
CA VAL A 38 5.72 -1.47 -2.86
C VAL A 38 5.79 -2.57 -3.92
N GLY A 39 5.40 -2.28 -5.17
CA GLY A 39 5.45 -3.25 -6.27
C GLY A 39 6.86 -3.75 -6.57
N LYS A 40 7.88 -2.88 -6.53
CA LYS A 40 9.29 -3.27 -6.69
C LYS A 40 9.77 -4.15 -5.52
N LEU A 41 9.37 -3.81 -4.30
CA LEU A 41 9.69 -4.61 -3.12
C LEU A 41 9.09 -6.03 -3.22
N LEU A 42 7.81 -6.12 -3.60
CA LEU A 42 7.16 -7.41 -3.81
C LEU A 42 7.84 -8.20 -4.91
N THR A 43 8.17 -7.58 -6.04
CA THR A 43 8.95 -8.23 -7.12
C THR A 43 10.26 -8.80 -6.61
N LEU A 44 10.99 -8.08 -5.74
CA LEU A 44 12.22 -8.59 -5.13
C LEU A 44 11.99 -9.83 -4.27
N PHE A 45 10.87 -9.91 -3.53
CA PHE A 45 10.54 -11.11 -2.76
C PHE A 45 10.24 -12.30 -3.67
N LEU A 46 9.58 -12.07 -4.80
CA LEU A 46 9.31 -13.11 -5.81
C LEU A 46 10.61 -13.63 -6.41
N ASP A 47 11.46 -12.73 -6.90
CA ASP A 47 12.73 -13.07 -7.57
C ASP A 47 13.70 -13.79 -6.64
N LYS A 48 13.63 -13.53 -5.33
CA LYS A 48 14.45 -14.19 -4.31
C LYS A 48 13.76 -15.39 -3.66
N SER A 49 12.58 -15.79 -4.13
CA SER A 49 11.78 -16.90 -3.56
C SER A 49 11.52 -16.77 -2.05
N VAL A 50 11.43 -15.53 -1.56
CA VAL A 50 11.20 -15.22 -0.15
C VAL A 50 9.72 -15.38 0.20
N LEU A 51 8.83 -14.99 -0.71
CA LEU A 51 7.38 -15.14 -0.61
C LEU A 51 6.80 -15.52 -1.99
N PRO A 52 5.83 -16.44 -2.09
CA PRO A 52 5.16 -16.80 -3.34
C PRO A 52 4.28 -15.67 -3.91
N VAL A 53 4.05 -15.70 -5.23
CA VAL A 53 3.31 -14.66 -6.00
C VAL A 53 1.88 -14.46 -5.51
N ASP A 54 1.22 -15.55 -5.11
CA ASP A 54 -0.13 -15.56 -4.60
C ASP A 54 -0.21 -15.36 -3.07
N GLY A 55 0.94 -15.17 -2.42
CA GLY A 55 1.05 -15.09 -0.96
C GLY A 55 0.73 -16.40 -0.24
N MET A 56 0.56 -17.50 -0.97
CA MET A 56 0.19 -18.80 -0.40
C MET A 56 1.45 -19.62 -0.14
N VAL A 57 1.57 -20.12 1.08
CA VAL A 57 2.67 -20.99 1.51
C VAL A 57 2.12 -22.31 2.01
N GLU A 58 2.90 -23.38 1.90
CA GLU A 58 2.51 -24.64 2.53
C GLU A 58 2.42 -24.43 4.06
N PRO A 59 1.48 -25.10 4.76
CA PRO A 59 1.32 -24.93 6.21
C PRO A 59 2.61 -25.17 7.00
N LYS A 60 3.47 -26.09 6.53
CA LYS A 60 4.77 -26.40 7.16
C LYS A 60 5.78 -25.24 7.09
N ASP A 61 5.61 -24.35 6.11
CA ASP A 61 6.52 -23.23 5.81
C ASP A 61 5.95 -21.89 6.31
N TYR A 62 4.71 -21.86 6.80
CA TYR A 62 4.01 -20.66 7.27
C TYR A 62 4.82 -19.87 8.31
N GLU A 63 5.33 -20.56 9.32
CA GLU A 63 6.12 -19.94 10.40
C GLU A 63 7.40 -19.27 9.88
N ILE A 64 8.02 -19.86 8.85
CA ILE A 64 9.23 -19.31 8.23
C ILE A 64 8.86 -18.07 7.40
N ALA A 65 7.79 -18.16 6.61
CA ALA A 65 7.29 -17.06 5.80
C ALA A 65 6.87 -15.86 6.66
N GLN A 66 6.17 -16.09 7.78
CA GLN A 66 5.77 -15.06 8.73
C GLN A 66 7.00 -14.36 9.34
N LYS A 67 8.00 -15.12 9.81
CA LYS A 67 9.24 -14.54 10.37
C LYS A 67 10.00 -13.72 9.34
N ASN A 68 10.07 -14.19 8.10
CA ASN A 68 10.69 -13.45 7.02
C ASN A 68 9.92 -12.15 6.74
N SER A 69 8.59 -12.23 6.62
CA SER A 69 7.72 -11.07 6.41
C SER A 69 7.97 -9.98 7.46
N ARG A 70 7.95 -10.32 8.75
CA ARG A 70 8.26 -9.38 9.85
C ARG A 70 9.64 -8.76 9.72
N LYS A 71 10.67 -9.58 9.48
CA LYS A 71 12.04 -9.08 9.31
C LYS A 71 12.16 -8.09 8.15
N PHE A 72 11.50 -8.36 7.02
CA PHE A 72 11.51 -7.46 5.88
C PHE A 72 10.67 -6.20 6.12
N LYS A 73 9.56 -6.32 6.85
CA LYS A 73 8.77 -5.18 7.31
C LYS A 73 9.61 -4.23 8.16
N ASP A 74 10.35 -4.76 9.14
CA ASP A 74 11.23 -3.97 10.01
C ASP A 74 12.32 -3.26 9.21
N ILE A 75 12.95 -3.96 8.25
CA ILE A 75 13.94 -3.37 7.35
C ILE A 75 13.31 -2.26 6.52
N PHE A 76 12.13 -2.51 5.94
CA PHE A 76 11.43 -1.55 5.08
C PHE A 76 11.07 -0.28 5.85
N ILE A 77 10.42 -0.40 7.00
CA ILE A 77 10.09 0.73 7.89
C ILE A 77 11.38 1.44 8.34
N GLY A 78 12.45 0.69 8.60
CA GLY A 78 13.75 1.24 8.99
C GLY A 78 14.46 2.06 7.91
N LEU A 79 14.02 2.01 6.64
CA LEU A 79 14.54 2.86 5.57
C LEU A 79 13.95 4.28 5.56
N ALA A 80 12.88 4.50 6.31
CA ALA A 80 12.25 5.81 6.42
C ALA A 80 13.18 6.85 7.07
N LYS A 81 13.13 8.07 6.56
CA LYS A 81 13.98 9.20 6.98
C LYS A 81 13.42 9.94 8.18
N ASP A 82 12.10 9.95 8.32
CA ASP A 82 11.37 10.65 9.37
C ASP A 82 10.16 9.83 9.85
N ASP A 83 9.48 10.33 10.87
CA ASP A 83 8.38 9.60 11.49
C ASP A 83 7.11 9.57 10.62
N GLU A 84 6.90 10.56 9.73
CA GLU A 84 5.81 10.55 8.76
C GLU A 84 6.02 9.44 7.71
N GLU A 85 7.25 9.29 7.21
CA GLU A 85 7.62 8.24 6.28
C GLU A 85 7.58 6.85 6.94
N LYS A 86 7.93 6.73 8.23
CA LYS A 86 7.75 5.48 8.99
C LYS A 86 6.28 5.09 9.11
N GLU A 87 5.42 6.05 9.41
CA GLU A 87 3.98 5.81 9.50
C GLU A 87 3.42 5.39 8.14
N LEU A 88 3.84 6.07 7.07
CA LEU A 88 3.50 5.70 5.70
C LEU A 88 3.98 4.28 5.37
N PHE A 89 5.25 3.95 5.64
CA PHE A 89 5.83 2.65 5.36
C PHE A 89 5.16 1.52 6.13
N THR A 90 4.72 1.81 7.36
CA THR A 90 3.92 0.88 8.17
C THR A 90 2.56 0.62 7.51
N LYS A 91 1.88 1.68 7.06
CA LYS A 91 0.54 1.58 6.44
C LYS A 91 0.55 0.91 5.08
N ILE A 92 1.58 1.12 4.27
CA ILE A 92 1.67 0.55 2.91
C ILE A 92 2.23 -0.88 2.89
N TRP A 93 2.64 -1.43 4.03
CA TRP A 93 3.10 -2.82 4.10
C TRP A 93 1.95 -3.79 3.74
N PRO A 94 2.12 -4.73 2.79
CA PRO A 94 1.01 -5.56 2.31
C PRO A 94 0.47 -6.57 3.33
N TYR A 95 1.32 -7.05 4.25
CA TYR A 95 0.98 -8.12 5.20
C TYR A 95 0.76 -7.54 6.60
N GLN A 96 -0.37 -6.86 6.79
CA GLN A 96 -0.76 -6.26 8.07
C GLN A 96 -1.09 -7.36 9.10
N GLU A 97 -0.59 -7.19 10.32
CA GLU A 97 -0.88 -8.02 11.47
C GLU A 97 -1.93 -7.35 12.37
N PRO A 98 -2.70 -8.11 13.17
CA PRO A 98 -3.72 -7.52 14.05
C PRO A 98 -3.18 -6.41 14.97
N ALA A 99 -1.93 -6.52 15.41
CA ALA A 99 -1.25 -5.51 16.21
C ALA A 99 -1.05 -4.18 15.47
N ASP A 100 -1.01 -4.19 14.14
CA ASP A 100 -0.88 -2.98 13.31
C ASP A 100 -2.20 -2.20 13.19
N THR A 101 -3.32 -2.89 13.43
CA THR A 101 -4.68 -2.33 13.32
C THR A 101 -5.26 -1.83 14.64
N GLU A 102 -4.71 -2.22 15.79
CA GLU A 102 -5.19 -1.75 17.10
C GLU A 102 -5.00 -0.23 17.30
N ASP A 103 -4.01 0.37 16.63
CA ASP A 103 -3.80 1.83 16.63
C ASP A 103 -4.79 2.59 15.74
N LEU A 104 -5.47 1.92 14.81
CA LEU A 104 -6.45 2.55 13.91
C LEU A 104 -7.86 2.63 14.51
N TRP A 105 -8.18 1.78 15.49
CA TRP A 105 -9.51 1.68 16.12
C TRP A 105 -9.46 1.90 17.65
N GLY A 106 -8.42 2.59 18.14
CA GLY A 106 -8.21 2.92 19.55
C GLY A 106 -9.20 3.94 20.13
N GLY A 107 -10.47 3.57 20.23
CA GLY A 107 -11.55 4.34 20.83
C GLY A 107 -12.74 3.47 21.20
N GLY A 108 -12.51 2.38 21.95
CA GLY A 108 -13.55 1.39 22.21
C GLY A 108 -13.39 0.63 23.52
N SER A 109 -13.73 1.30 24.62
CA SER A 109 -14.21 0.74 25.90
C SER A 109 -13.35 -0.29 26.64
N LYS A 110 -12.59 0.20 27.64
CA LYS A 110 -12.39 -0.56 28.87
C LYS A 110 -13.75 -0.74 29.53
N ALA A 111 -14.39 -1.91 29.35
CA ALA A 111 -15.43 -2.34 30.27
C ALA A 111 -14.76 -2.87 31.53
N GLU A 112 -15.08 -2.18 32.61
CA GLU A 112 -14.64 -2.36 33.98
C GLU A 112 -15.21 -3.65 34.60
N LYS A 113 -14.35 -4.35 35.36
CA LYS A 113 -14.61 -5.40 36.38
C LYS A 113 -15.42 -6.64 36.02
#